data_AF-A0A517MS18-F1
#
_entry.id   AF-A0A517MS18-F1
#
_cell.length_a   1.000
_cell.length_b   1.000
_cell.length_c   1.000
_cell.angle_alpha   90.00
_cell.angle_beta   90.00
_cell.angle_gamma   90.00
#
_symmetry.space_group_name_H-M   'P 1'
#
loop_
_entity.id
_entity.type
_entity.pdbx_description
1 polymer ?
#
loop_
_entity_poly.entity_id
_entity_poly.type
_entity_poly.pdbx_seq_one_letter_code
_entity_poly.pdbx_strand_id
1 'polypeptide(L)' 'MVYDTAHRLGAYLELEPEYVCLHAGVRVGATAISFKPSTKWIEPTSLPKPFQKLFAGEVGDCLCICKDALHAMANK' A
#
# COMPACT_ATOMS: atom_id res chain seq x y z
N MET A 1 10.39 -2.09 9.76
CA MET A 1 11.69 -2.77 9.86
C MET A 1 11.81 -3.99 8.94
N VAL A 2 10.98 -5.04 9.09
CA VAL A 2 11.05 -6.22 8.21
C VAL A 2 10.71 -5.86 6.75
N TYR A 3 9.66 -5.05 6.53
CA TYR A 3 9.29 -4.56 5.20
C TYR A 3 10.41 -3.70 4.57
N ASP A 4 10.95 -2.73 5.31
CA ASP A 4 12.01 -1.84 4.78
C ASP A 4 13.26 -2.61 4.35
N THR A 5 13.59 -3.67 5.09
CA THR A 5 14.72 -4.55 4.76
C THR A 5 14.41 -5.37 3.51
N ALA A 6 13.23 -5.98 3.44
CA ALA A 6 12.79 -6.74 2.26
C ALA A 6 12.70 -5.85 1.02
N HIS A 7 12.22 -4.61 1.17
CA HIS A 7 12.08 -3.66 0.07
C HIS A 7 13.44 -3.21 -0.48
N ARG A 8 14.41 -2.92 0.40
CA ARG A 8 15.79 -2.61 -0.02
C ARG A 8 16.50 -3.80 -0.65
N LEU A 9 16.28 -5.01 -0.14
CA LEU A 9 16.80 -6.23 -0.75
C LEU A 9 16.17 -6.48 -2.13
N GLY A 10 14.86 -6.27 -2.27
CA GLY A 10 14.16 -6.34 -3.55
C GLY A 10 14.75 -5.35 -4.56
N ALA A 11 14.96 -4.10 -4.15
CA ALA A 11 15.60 -3.09 -5.01
C ALA A 11 17.02 -3.49 -5.45
N TYR A 12 17.84 -4.06 -4.54
CA TYR A 12 19.17 -4.56 -4.88
C TYR A 12 19.14 -5.75 -5.85
N LEU A 13 18.11 -6.59 -5.76
CA LEU A 13 17.92 -7.77 -6.61
C LEU A 13 17.09 -7.48 -7.88
N GLU A 14 16.70 -6.23 -8.12
CA GLU A 14 15.80 -5.83 -9.21
C GLU A 14 14.45 -6.58 -9.19
N LEU A 15 13.96 -6.89 -7.99
CA LEU A 15 12.68 -7.55 -7.76
C LEU A 15 11.65 -6.55 -7.25
N GLU A 16 10.58 -6.38 -8.02
CA GLU A 16 9.44 -5.56 -7.62
C GLU A 16 8.40 -6.38 -6.84
N PRO A 17 7.74 -5.78 -5.82
CA PRO A 17 6.67 -6.43 -5.10
C PRO A 17 5.45 -6.63 -6.01
N GLU A 18 4.94 -7.85 -6.07
CA GLU A 18 3.72 -8.21 -6.80
C GLU A 18 2.45 -7.77 -6.04
N TYR A 19 2.52 -7.74 -4.71
CA TYR A 19 1.40 -7.39 -3.82
C TYR A 19 1.75 -6.22 -2.92
N VAL A 20 0.72 -5.47 -2.50
CA VAL A 20 0.89 -4.37 -1.55
C VAL A 20 1.03 -4.95 -0.15
N CYS A 21 2.20 -4.80 0.47
CA CYS A 21 2.45 -5.26 1.84
C CYS A 21 1.80 -4.33 2.87
N LEU A 22 0.95 -4.91 3.73
CA LEU A 22 0.22 -4.20 4.78
C LEU A 22 1.06 -4.02 6.05
N HIS A 23 2.06 -3.14 6.00
CA HIS A 23 2.71 -2.65 7.22
C HIS A 23 1.87 -1.54 7.90
N ALA A 24 2.27 -1.09 9.09
CA ALA A 24 1.45 -0.24 9.95
C ALA A 24 0.90 1.02 9.24
N GLY A 25 1.73 1.75 8.50
CA GLY A 25 1.30 2.95 7.77
C GLY A 25 0.32 2.66 6.64
N VAL A 26 0.62 1.65 5.81
CA VAL A 26 -0.28 1.21 4.71
C VAL A 26 -1.62 0.76 5.25
N ARG A 27 -1.67 0.04 6.39
CA ARG A 27 -2.93 -0.39 7.00
C ARG A 27 -3.85 0.79 7.32
N VAL A 28 -3.29 1.89 7.82
CA VAL A 28 -4.08 3.10 8.11
C VAL A 28 -4.63 3.72 6.83
N GLY A 29 -3.81 3.88 5.77
CA GLY A 29 -4.32 4.41 4.50
C GLY A 29 -5.32 3.49 3.81
N ALA A 30 -5.11 2.18 3.89
CA ALA A 30 -5.99 1.18 3.30
C ALA A 30 -7.41 1.20 3.90
N THR A 31 -7.56 1.49 5.19
CA THR A 31 -8.90 1.60 5.79
C THR A 31 -9.68 2.81 5.28
N ALA A 32 -9.00 3.90 4.88
CA ALA A 32 -9.64 5.08 4.30
C ALA A 32 -10.28 4.80 2.93
N ILE A 33 -9.81 3.78 2.22
CA ILE A 33 -10.37 3.34 0.93
C ILE A 33 -11.22 2.06 1.09
N SER A 34 -11.80 1.85 2.28
CA SER A 34 -12.70 0.74 2.61
C SER A 34 -12.07 -0.66 2.58
N PHE A 35 -10.75 -0.77 2.65
CA PHE A 35 -10.07 -2.07 2.73
C PHE A 35 -10.03 -2.57 4.18
N LYS A 36 -10.36 -3.86 4.38
CA LYS A 36 -10.41 -4.47 5.72
C LYS A 36 -9.01 -4.88 6.19
N PRO A 37 -8.64 -4.62 7.46
CA PRO A 37 -7.32 -4.92 8.00
C PRO A 37 -7.02 -6.42 8.18
N SER A 38 -7.99 -7.31 7.97
CA SER A 38 -7.81 -8.76 8.09
C SER A 38 -7.09 -9.41 6.91
N THR A 39 -6.87 -8.69 5.80
CA THR A 39 -6.05 -9.21 4.69
C THR A 39 -4.56 -9.11 5.03
N LYS A 40 -3.77 -10.06 4.51
CA LYS A 40 -2.30 -10.08 4.66
C LYS A 40 -1.60 -9.17 3.65
N TRP A 41 -2.21 -9.00 2.48
CA TRP A 41 -1.75 -8.18 1.37
C TRP A 41 -2.96 -7.62 0.59
N ILE A 42 -2.72 -6.63 -0.27
CA ILE A 42 -3.70 -6.13 -1.23
C ILE A 42 -3.24 -6.48 -2.64
N GLU A 43 -4.14 -7.04 -3.45
CA GLU A 43 -3.91 -7.22 -4.88
C GLU A 43 -4.13 -5.87 -5.60
N PRO A 44 -3.16 -5.34 -6.38
CA PRO A 44 -3.29 -4.04 -7.03
C PRO A 44 -4.56 -3.90 -7.88
N THR A 45 -4.99 -4.99 -8.52
CA THR A 45 -6.21 -5.08 -9.34
C THR A 45 -7.50 -4.87 -8.54
N SER A 46 -7.47 -5.16 -7.23
CA SER A 46 -8.62 -4.98 -6.32
C SER A 46 -8.83 -3.54 -5.87
N LEU A 47 -7.88 -2.64 -6.17
CA LEU A 47 -7.94 -1.23 -5.80
C LEU A 47 -8.69 -0.37 -6.83
N PRO A 48 -9.09 0.86 -6.47
CA PRO A 48 -9.66 1.81 -7.42
C PRO A 48 -8.77 2.03 -8.64
N LYS A 49 -9.37 2.27 -9.82
CA LYS A 49 -8.68 2.45 -11.12
C LYS A 49 -7.42 3.33 -11.09
N PRO A 50 -7.35 4.45 -10.33
CA PRO A 50 -6.13 5.25 -10.25
C PRO A 50 -4.92 4.47 -9.69
N PHE A 51 -5.13 3.61 -8.71
CA PHE A 51 -4.07 2.79 -8.10
C PHE A 51 -3.66 1.61 -8.97
N GLN A 52 -4.54 1.12 -9.85
CA GLN A 52 -4.23 0.01 -10.75
C GLN A 52 -3.15 0.34 -11.80
N LYS A 53 -2.78 1.62 -11.95
CA LYS A 53 -1.71 2.10 -12.83
C LYS A 53 -0.34 2.14 -12.15
N LEU A 54 -0.30 1.90 -10.84
CA LEU A 54 0.88 2.00 -10.00
C LEU A 54 1.40 0.60 -9.69
N PHE A 55 2.71 0.48 -9.52
CA PHE A 55 3.32 -0.72 -8.98
C PHE A 55 2.91 -0.93 -7.52
N ALA A 56 2.94 -2.18 -7.03
CA ALA A 56 2.46 -2.46 -5.68
C ALA A 56 3.25 -1.72 -4.58
N GLY A 57 4.53 -1.42 -4.85
CA GLY A 57 5.37 -0.57 -4.00
C GLY A 57 4.86 0.88 -3.95
N GLU A 58 4.61 1.48 -5.10
CA GLU A 58 4.09 2.85 -5.22
C GLU A 58 2.69 3.00 -4.59
N VAL A 59 1.84 1.99 -4.72
CA VAL A 59 0.56 1.93 -4.01
C VAL A 59 0.79 1.94 -2.50
N GLY A 60 1.72 1.11 -2.01
CA GLY A 60 2.10 1.08 -0.60
C GLY A 60 2.56 2.45 -0.10
N ASP A 61 3.44 3.10 -0.85
CA ASP A 61 3.93 4.45 -0.53
C ASP A 61 2.79 5.45 -0.47
N CYS A 62 1.89 5.46 -1.47
CA CYS A 62 0.72 6.33 -1.48
C CYS A 62 -0.16 6.12 -0.24
N LEU A 63 -0.47 4.86 0.10
CA LEU A 63 -1.30 4.53 1.26
C LEU A 63 -0.62 4.90 2.58
N CYS A 64 0.70 4.78 2.68
CA CYS A 64 1.43 5.09 3.91
C CYS A 64 1.64 6.61 4.12
N ILE A 65 2.07 7.31 3.08
CA ILE A 65 2.40 8.73 3.11
C ILE A 65 1.13 9.57 3.14
N CYS A 66 0.17 9.27 2.26
CA CYS A 66 -1.06 10.06 2.13
C CYS A 66 -2.17 9.62 3.10
N LYS A 67 -1.90 8.76 4.10
CA LYS A 67 -2.93 8.21 5.00
C LYS A 67 -3.84 9.28 5.61
N ASP A 68 -3.27 10.40 6.07
CA ASP A 68 -4.03 11.45 6.75
C ASP A 68 -4.92 12.21 5.76
N ALA A 69 -4.42 12.46 4.54
CA ALA A 69 -5.20 13.06 3.47
C ALA A 69 -6.31 12.12 2.98
N LEU A 70 -6.05 10.82 2.86
CA LEU A 70 -7.05 9.81 2.49
C LEU A 70 -8.18 9.76 3.52
N HIS A 71 -7.86 9.76 4.82
CA HIS A 71 -8.86 9.83 5.89
C HIS A 71 -9.63 11.15 5.88
N ALA A 72 -8.98 12.27 5.63
CA ALA A 72 -9.66 13.57 5.52
C ALA A 72 -10.67 13.62 4.36
N MET A 73 -10.40 12.90 3.25
CA MET A 73 -11.33 12.78 2.12
C MET A 73 -12.45 11.76 2.37
N ALA A 74 -12.18 10.67 3.09
CA ALA A 74 -13.18 9.63 3.38
C ALA A 74 -14.26 10.08 4.37
N ASN A 75 -13.96 11.07 5.22
CA ASN A 75 -14.88 11.60 6.24
C ASN A 75 -15.70 12.82 5.74
N LYS A 76 -15.67 13.13 4.44
CA LYS A 76 -16.50 14.15 3.79
C LYS A 76 -17.63 13.49 2.99
#